data_AF-A0A958DB87-F1
#
_entry.id   AF-A0A958DB87-F1
#
_cell.length_a   1.000
_cell.length_b   1.000
_cell.length_c   1.000
_cell.angle_alpha   90.00
_cell.angle_beta   90.00
_cell.angle_gamma   90.00
#
_symmetry.space_group_name_H-M   'P 1'
#
loop_
_entity.id
_entity.type
_entity.pdbx_description
1 polymer ?
#
loop_
_entity_poly.entity_id
_entity_poly.type
_entity_poly.pdbx_seq_one_letter_code
_entity_poly.pdbx_strand_id
1 'polypeptide(L)' 'AAGVNEMRLVTGNNGVFVTVNGQPLPHIAWNDAILGNTADMYGQINPDSPYIALAKLFLPELDNLDIDLRLLFPQ' A
#
# COMPACT_ATOMS: atom_id res chain seq x y z
N ALA A 1 15.66 3.33 -20.04
CA ALA A 1 15.17 3.80 -18.73
C ALA A 1 13.74 4.29 -18.89
N ALA A 2 12.84 3.99 -17.95
CA ALA A 2 11.39 4.24 -18.11
C ALA A 2 10.94 5.70 -17.86
N GLY A 3 11.86 6.66 -17.74
CA GLY A 3 11.54 8.10 -17.62
C GLY A 3 10.74 8.48 -16.38
N VAL A 4 10.82 7.68 -15.30
CA VAL A 4 10.10 7.91 -14.04
C VAL A 4 10.95 8.79 -13.13
N ASN A 5 10.42 9.96 -12.75
CA ASN A 5 11.08 10.95 -11.89
C ASN A 5 10.38 11.05 -10.53
N GLU A 6 9.06 10.88 -10.52
CA GLU A 6 8.24 10.88 -9.31
C GLU A 6 7.24 9.73 -9.34
N MET A 7 7.05 9.11 -8.18
CA MET A 7 5.88 8.29 -7.89
C MET A 7 5.23 8.78 -6.60
N ARG A 8 3.91 8.90 -6.59
CA ARG A 8 3.12 9.21 -5.38
C ARG A 8 2.14 8.09 -5.11
N LEU A 9 2.02 7.68 -3.85
CA LEU A 9 1.06 6.71 -3.37
C LEU A 9 0.24 7.39 -2.26
N VAL A 10 -1.07 7.46 -2.46
CA VAL A 10 -1.98 8.05 -1.47
C VAL A 10 -2.98 6.99 -1.07
N THR A 11 -3.05 6.66 0.22
CA THR A 11 -4.12 5.82 0.76
C THR A 11 -5.36 6.68 0.99
N GLY A 12 -6.52 6.09 0.79
CA GLY A 12 -7.79 6.69 1.18
C GLY A 12 -8.89 5.65 1.13
N ASN A 13 -10.12 6.08 1.34
CA ASN A 13 -11.26 5.17 1.32
C ASN A 13 -11.27 4.31 0.04
N ASN A 14 -11.25 3.00 0.24
CA ASN A 14 -11.30 1.95 -0.76
C ASN A 14 -10.02 1.72 -1.58
N GLY A 15 -8.86 2.29 -1.23
CA GLY A 15 -7.63 1.89 -1.93
C GLY A 15 -6.39 2.77 -1.83
N VAL A 16 -5.41 2.43 -2.68
CA VAL A 16 -4.22 3.24 -2.96
C VAL A 16 -4.32 3.85 -4.34
N PHE A 17 -4.20 5.17 -4.39
CA PHE A 17 -4.08 5.95 -5.61
C PHE A 17 -2.60 6.14 -5.93
N VAL A 18 -2.20 5.72 -7.12
CA VAL A 18 -0.82 5.84 -7.59
C VAL A 18 -0.74 6.86 -8.70
N THR A 19 0.24 7.76 -8.64
CA THR A 19 0.61 8.62 -9.75
C THR A 19 2.07 8.42 -10.12
N VAL A 20 2.38 8.55 -11.41
CA VAL A 20 3.74 8.56 -11.95
C VAL A 20 3.94 9.83 -12.76
N ASN A 21 4.93 10.64 -12.40
CA ASN A 21 5.15 11.97 -12.98
C ASN A 21 3.87 12.81 -13.03
N GLY A 22 3.06 12.76 -11.97
CA GLY A 22 1.78 13.46 -11.86
C GLY A 22 0.61 12.85 -12.65
N GLN A 23 0.84 11.79 -13.45
CA GLN A 23 -0.22 11.10 -14.18
C GLN A 23 -0.82 9.97 -13.34
N PRO A 24 -2.15 9.90 -13.15
CA PRO A 24 -2.78 8.84 -12.38
C PRO A 24 -2.68 7.50 -13.10
N LEU A 25 -2.40 6.44 -12.34
CA LEU A 25 -2.48 5.05 -12.76
C LEU A 25 -3.77 4.41 -12.23
N PRO A 26 -4.14 3.20 -12.70
CA PRO A 26 -5.17 2.41 -12.04
C PRO A 26 -4.87 2.27 -10.53
N HIS A 27 -5.89 2.51 -9.70
CA HIS A 27 -5.76 2.38 -8.26
C HIS A 27 -5.83 0.91 -7.83
N ILE A 28 -5.23 0.60 -6.69
CA ILE A 28 -5.36 -0.70 -6.04
C ILE A 28 -6.55 -0.60 -5.09
N ALA A 29 -7.65 -1.27 -5.44
CA ALA A 29 -8.85 -1.29 -4.62
C ALA A 29 -8.75 -2.33 -3.51
N TRP A 30 -9.29 -1.99 -2.33
CA TRP A 30 -9.44 -2.93 -1.22
C TRP A 30 -10.71 -2.64 -0.42
N ASN A 31 -11.01 -3.53 0.52
CA ASN A 31 -11.99 -3.34 1.58
C ASN A 31 -11.48 -4.05 2.85
N ASP A 32 -12.19 -3.91 3.96
CA ASP A 32 -11.82 -4.50 5.25
C ASP A 32 -11.53 -6.00 5.15
N ALA A 33 -12.33 -6.74 4.37
CA ALA A 33 -12.16 -8.17 4.20
C ALA A 33 -10.86 -8.50 3.44
N ILE A 34 -10.54 -7.77 2.38
CA ILE A 34 -9.29 -7.94 1.62
C ILE A 34 -8.09 -7.63 2.51
N LEU A 35 -8.13 -6.53 3.28
CA LEU A 35 -7.05 -6.13 4.15
C LEU A 35 -6.80 -7.13 5.29
N GLY A 36 -7.86 -7.61 5.94
CA GLY A 36 -7.78 -8.66 6.96
C GLY A 36 -7.21 -9.97 6.40
N ASN A 37 -7.74 -10.43 5.26
CA ASN A 37 -7.24 -11.63 4.60
C ASN A 37 -5.76 -11.50 4.18
N THR A 38 -5.34 -10.30 3.77
CA THR A 38 -3.94 -10.03 3.40
C THR A 38 -3.02 -10.14 4.61
N ALA A 39 -3.45 -9.68 5.80
CA ALA A 39 -2.68 -9.82 7.03
C ALA A 39 -2.51 -11.29 7.44
N ASP A 40 -3.56 -12.10 7.30
CA ASP A 40 -3.49 -13.52 7.58
C ASP A 40 -2.62 -14.26 6.55
N MET A 41 -2.76 -13.94 5.26
CA MET A 41 -1.91 -14.48 4.20
C MET A 41 -0.43 -14.15 4.46
N TYR A 42 -0.11 -12.92 4.87
CA TYR A 42 1.25 -12.51 5.19
C TYR A 42 1.88 -13.41 6.27
N GLY A 43 1.13 -13.72 7.33
CA GLY A 43 1.59 -14.63 8.39
C GLY A 43 1.76 -16.07 7.93
N GLN A 44 0.95 -16.54 6.98
CA GLN A 44 1.06 -17.89 6.43
C GLN A 44 2.30 -18.05 5.52
N ILE A 45 2.60 -17.05 4.69
CA ILE A 45 3.72 -17.12 3.74
C ILE A 45 5.06 -16.74 4.39
N ASN A 46 5.05 -15.98 5.49
CA ASN A 46 6.24 -15.58 6.24
C ASN A 46 6.10 -15.90 7.74
N PRO A 47 6.03 -17.18 8.14
CA PRO A 47 5.69 -17.58 9.52
C PRO A 47 6.69 -17.10 10.58
N ASP A 48 7.96 -16.91 10.22
CA ASP A 48 9.01 -16.45 11.13
C ASP A 48 9.20 -14.92 11.12
N SER A 49 8.35 -14.17 10.40
CA SER A 49 8.49 -12.72 10.31
C SER A 49 8.24 -12.04 11.67
N PRO A 50 9.13 -11.13 12.12
CA PRO A 50 8.89 -10.34 13.33
C PRO A 50 7.75 -9.33 13.15
N TYR A 51 7.24 -9.15 11.93
CA TYR A 51 6.24 -8.14 11.59
C TYR A 51 4.81 -8.68 11.52
N ILE A 52 4.55 -9.96 11.82
CA ILE A 52 3.20 -10.54 11.73
C ILE A 52 2.21 -9.79 12.63
N ALA A 53 2.59 -9.54 13.89
CA ALA A 53 1.74 -8.80 14.83
C ALA A 53 1.49 -7.36 14.35
N LEU A 54 2.51 -6.73 13.77
CA LEU A 54 2.41 -5.40 13.17
C LEU A 54 1.44 -5.41 11.99
N ALA A 55 1.57 -6.37 11.06
CA ALA A 55 0.71 -6.49 9.90
C ALA A 55 -0.77 -6.71 10.29
N LYS A 56 -1.03 -7.55 11.30
CA LYS A 56 -2.39 -7.78 11.82
C LYS A 56 -2.99 -6.55 12.49
N LEU A 57 -2.17 -5.69 13.09
CA LEU A 57 -2.62 -4.45 13.69
C LEU A 57 -2.86 -3.35 12.63
N PHE A 58 -1.95 -3.21 11.66
CA PHE A 58 -1.94 -2.06 10.76
C PHE A 58 -2.72 -2.27 9.46
N LEU A 59 -2.68 -3.46 8.85
CA LEU A 59 -3.30 -3.67 7.54
C LEU A 59 -4.82 -3.42 7.55
N PRO A 60 -5.60 -3.91 8.54
CA PRO A 60 -7.04 -3.63 8.59
C PRO A 60 -7.37 -2.15 8.73
N GLU A 61 -6.48 -1.35 9.33
CA GLU A 61 -6.69 0.07 9.56
C GLU A 61 -6.28 0.94 8.36
N LEU A 62 -5.68 0.37 7.30
CA LEU A 62 -5.21 1.16 6.15
C LEU A 62 -6.31 1.96 5.47
N ASP A 63 -7.56 1.50 5.52
CA ASP A 63 -8.69 2.22 4.92
C ASP A 63 -9.04 3.51 5.68
N ASN A 64 -8.70 3.57 6.98
CA ASN A 64 -8.93 4.73 7.86
C ASN A 64 -7.72 5.68 7.91
N LEU A 65 -6.59 5.30 7.30
CA LEU A 65 -5.36 6.09 7.35
C LEU A 65 -5.20 6.94 6.09
N ASP A 66 -4.87 8.22 6.29
CA ASP A 66 -4.51 9.15 5.22
C ASP A 66 -2.97 9.22 5.12
N ILE A 67 -2.39 8.32 4.32
CA ILE A 67 -0.96 8.20 4.10
C ILE A 67 -0.64 8.75 2.70
N ASP A 68 0.23 9.74 2.64
CA ASP A 68 0.79 10.28 1.39
C ASP A 68 2.29 10.00 1.32
N LEU A 69 2.68 9.05 0.47
CA LEU A 69 4.07 8.72 0.21
C LEU A 69 4.50 9.27 -1.16
N ARG A 70 5.54 10.10 -1.15
CA ARG A 70 6.18 10.63 -2.37
C ARG A 70 7.59 10.09 -2.52
N LEU A 71 7.85 9.42 -3.63
CA LEU A 71 9.15 8.87 -4.01
C LEU A 71 9.71 9.69 -5.18
N LEU A 72 10.93 10.20 -5.00
CA LEU A 72 11.66 10.93 -6.04
C LEU A 72 12.82 10.06 -6.52
N PHE A 73 12.92 9.90 -7.83
CA PHE A 73 13.96 9.09 -8.47
C PHE A 73 15.04 9.99 -9.07
N PRO A 74 16.33 9.61 -8.94
CA PRO A 74 17.42 10.34 -9.58
C PRO A 74 17.34 10.20 -11.12
N GLN A 75 17.80 11.25 -11.81
CA GLN A 75 17.87 11.34 -13.28
C GLN A 75 19.07 10.57 -13.84
#